data_AF-A0A7C5LV57-F1
#
_entry.id   AF-A0A7C5LV57-F1
#
_cell.length_a   1.000
_cell.length_b   1.000
_cell.length_c   1.000
_cell.angle_alpha   90.00
_cell.angle_beta   90.00
_cell.angle_gamma   90.00
#
_symmetry.space_group_name_H-M   'P 1'
#
loop_
_entity.id
_entity.type
_entity.pdbx_description
1 polymer ?
#
loop_
_entity_poly.entity_id
_entity_poly.type
_entity_poly.pdbx_seq_one_letter_code
_entity_poly.pdbx_strand_id
1 'polypeptide(L)' 'RRDLILQAPRHAEAPRGTFALRSPVRPNPVALATVRITALDIDAGRVGIDAIDCYDNTPLLDIKPWIATIDAPPDT' A
#
# COMPACT_ATOMS: atom_id res chain seq x y z
N ARG A 1 9.60 -3.75 -13.70
CA ARG A 1 9.90 -2.58 -14.58
C ARG A 1 9.66 -1.33 -13.75
N ARG A 2 10.55 -0.33 -13.78
CA ARG A 2 10.46 0.92 -12.99
C ARG A 2 10.32 2.17 -13.87
N ASP A 3 10.27 1.93 -15.17
CA ASP A 3 10.39 2.86 -16.29
C ASP A 3 9.05 3.10 -17.01
N LEU A 4 7.96 2.46 -16.58
CA LEU A 4 6.65 2.65 -17.20
C LEU A 4 6.01 3.95 -16.67
N ILE A 5 5.74 4.88 -17.58
CA ILE A 5 5.05 6.15 -17.30
C ILE A 5 3.54 6.03 -17.61
N LEU A 6 3.17 5.19 -18.59
CA LEU A 6 1.79 4.83 -18.94
C LEU A 6 1.59 3.33 -18.77
N GLN A 7 0.43 2.93 -18.24
CA GLN A 7 0.06 1.52 -18.03
C GLN A 7 -1.38 1.28 -18.48
N ALA A 8 -1.66 0.09 -19.00
CA ALA A 8 -2.99 -0.33 -19.44
C ALA A 8 -3.53 -1.43 -18.50
N PRO A 9 -4.03 -1.07 -17.29
CA PRO A 9 -4.62 -2.06 -16.40
C PRO A 9 -5.91 -2.62 -17.00
N ARG A 10 -6.16 -3.93 -16.80
CA ARG A 10 -7.28 -4.65 -17.44
C ARG A 10 -8.67 -4.06 -17.17
N HIS A 11 -8.84 -3.37 -16.05
CA HIS A 11 -10.12 -2.78 -15.64
C HIS A 11 -10.32 -1.35 -16.15
N ALA A 12 -9.34 -0.75 -16.84
CA ALA A 12 -9.46 0.60 -17.38
C ALA A 12 -9.70 0.56 -18.89
N GLU A 13 -10.59 1.42 -19.38
CA GLU A 13 -10.93 1.55 -20.80
C GLU A 13 -9.79 2.08 -21.66
N ALA A 14 -8.82 2.77 -21.06
CA ALA A 14 -7.65 3.31 -21.73
C ALA A 14 -6.45 3.35 -20.78
N PRO A 15 -5.21 3.45 -21.32
CA PRO A 15 -4.03 3.62 -20.48
C PRO A 15 -4.14 4.80 -19.52
N ARG A 16 -3.52 4.67 -18.35
CA ARG A 16 -3.44 5.70 -17.31
C ARG A 16 -1.98 5.94 -16.95
N GLY A 17 -1.67 7.18 -16.56
CA GLY A 17 -0.37 7.50 -16.00
C GLY A 17 -0.09 6.69 -14.73
N THR A 18 1.15 6.26 -14.54
CA THR A 18 1.57 5.45 -13.38
C THR A 18 1.19 6.08 -12.04
N PHE A 19 1.23 7.41 -11.93
CA PHE A 19 0.86 8.12 -10.70
C PHE A 19 -0.65 8.28 -10.49
N ALA A 20 -1.47 8.08 -11.53
CA ALA A 20 -2.93 8.02 -11.41
C ALA A 20 -3.44 6.63 -11.01
N LEU A 21 -2.52 5.67 -10.80
CA LEU A 21 -2.81 4.27 -10.46
C LEU A 21 -2.16 3.88 -9.14
N ARG A 22 -2.70 2.80 -8.54
CA ARG A 22 -2.06 2.04 -7.45
C ARG A 22 -1.27 0.84 -7.97
N SER A 23 -0.67 0.96 -9.16
CA SER A 23 0.11 -0.14 -9.75
C SER A 23 1.37 -0.42 -8.93
N PRO A 24 1.74 -1.71 -8.71
CA PRO A 24 3.03 -2.08 -8.12
C PRO A 24 4.21 -1.76 -9.06
N VAL A 25 3.94 -1.54 -10.36
CA VAL A 25 4.93 -1.13 -11.35
C VAL A 25 5.06 0.40 -11.32
N ARG A 26 6.08 0.92 -10.62
CA ARG A 26 6.35 2.35 -10.45
C ARG A 26 7.84 2.61 -10.22
N PRO A 27 8.35 3.84 -10.42
CA PRO A 27 9.77 4.15 -10.23
C PRO A 27 10.32 3.71 -8.87
N ASN A 28 9.56 3.98 -7.81
CA ASN A 28 9.81 3.49 -6.46
C ASN A 28 8.64 2.57 -6.06
N PRO A 29 8.80 1.23 -6.08
CA PRO A 29 7.74 0.25 -5.82
C PRO A 29 7.42 0.13 -4.33
N VAL A 30 6.99 1.25 -3.74
CA VAL A 30 6.51 1.35 -2.36
C VAL A 30 4.99 1.33 -2.39
N ALA A 31 4.41 0.39 -1.68
CA ALA A 31 2.97 0.29 -1.44
C ALA A 31 2.64 0.77 -0.03
N LEU A 32 1.37 1.15 0.18
CA LEU A 32 0.85 1.58 1.48
C LEU A 32 -0.48 0.87 1.72
N ALA A 33 -0.63 0.32 2.92
CA ALA A 33 -1.87 -0.29 3.38
C ALA A 33 -2.21 0.29 4.76
N THR A 34 -3.47 0.66 4.96
CA THR A 34 -4.02 0.94 6.29
C THR A 34 -4.62 -0.36 6.79
N VAL A 35 -4.16 -0.82 7.95
CA VAL A 35 -4.47 -2.14 8.50
C VAL A 35 -5.00 -2.02 9.92
N ARG A 36 -5.73 -3.05 10.35
CA ARG A 36 -6.11 -3.20 11.76
C ARG A 36 -5.11 -4.11 12.45
N ILE A 37 -4.53 -3.64 13.56
CA ILE A 37 -3.75 -4.51 14.45
C ILE A 37 -4.72 -5.50 15.11
N THR A 38 -4.46 -6.80 14.94
CA THR A 38 -5.29 -7.90 15.46
C THR A 38 -4.64 -8.59 16.64
N ALA A 39 -3.31 -8.56 16.75
CA ALA A 39 -2.55 -9.13 17.86
C ALA A 39 -1.17 -8.46 18.00
N LEU A 40 -0.59 -8.52 19.19
CA LEU A 40 0.77 -8.08 19.47
C LEU A 40 1.49 -9.17 20.27
N ASP A 41 2.59 -9.68 19.73
CA ASP A 41 3.54 -10.54 20.43
C ASP A 41 4.83 -9.73 20.63
N ILE A 42 4.98 -9.20 21.84
CA ILE A 42 6.08 -8.28 22.17
C ILE A 42 7.40 -9.04 22.25
N ASP A 43 7.38 -10.26 22.77
CA ASP A 43 8.60 -11.06 22.97
C ASP A 43 9.16 -11.55 21.63
N ALA A 44 8.30 -11.92 20.69
CA ALA A 44 8.70 -12.30 19.33
C ALA A 44 8.87 -11.10 18.37
N GLY A 45 8.49 -9.89 18.79
CA GLY A 45 8.49 -8.69 17.94
C GLY A 45 7.54 -8.80 16.74
N ARG A 46 6.37 -9.43 16.90
CA ARG A 46 5.41 -9.67 15.82
C ARG A 46 4.13 -8.85 16.00
N VAL A 47 3.68 -8.24 14.91
CA VAL A 47 2.40 -7.54 14.84
C VAL A 47 1.48 -8.35 13.94
N GLY A 48 0.39 -8.87 14.51
CA GLY A 48 -0.70 -9.46 13.75
C GLY A 48 -1.55 -8.35 13.14
N ILE A 49 -1.85 -8.47 11.85
CA ILE A 49 -2.69 -7.54 11.10
C ILE A 49 -3.82 -8.31 10.40
N ASP A 50 -4.83 -7.59 9.91
CA ASP A 50 -5.77 -8.13 8.94
C ASP A 50 -5.11 -8.33 7.55
N ALA A 51 -5.90 -8.64 6.53
CA ALA A 51 -5.35 -9.02 5.22
C ALA A 51 -4.79 -7.81 4.45
N ILE A 52 -3.59 -7.99 3.88
CA ILE A 52 -2.97 -7.10 2.88
C ILE A 52 -2.63 -7.87 1.60
N ASP A 53 -2.28 -7.16 0.54
CA ASP A 53 -2.09 -7.70 -0.80
C ASP A 53 -0.62 -7.91 -1.21
N CYS A 54 0.31 -7.88 -0.25
CA CYS A 54 1.71 -8.17 -0.52
C CYS A 54 1.98 -9.67 -0.56
N TYR A 55 3.03 -10.08 -1.29
CA TYR A 55 3.53 -11.45 -1.20
C TYR A 55 4.18 -11.70 0.16
N ASP A 56 4.23 -12.97 0.56
CA ASP A 56 4.99 -13.39 1.74
C ASP A 56 6.45 -12.92 1.65
N ASN A 57 7.03 -12.53 2.79
CA ASN A 57 8.36 -11.93 2.91
C ASN A 57 8.60 -10.63 2.10
N THR A 58 7.54 -9.93 1.66
CA THR A 58 7.71 -8.58 1.11
C THR A 58 8.36 -7.68 2.17
N PRO A 59 9.48 -6.97 1.86
CA PRO A 59 10.17 -6.16 2.84
C PRO A 59 9.30 -5.02 3.39
N LEU A 60 9.22 -4.93 4.71
CA LEU A 60 8.60 -3.81 5.40
C LEU A 60 9.60 -2.64 5.47
N LEU A 61 9.15 -1.45 5.05
CA LEU A 61 9.98 -0.25 5.08
C LEU A 61 9.69 0.65 6.29
N ASP A 62 8.43 0.75 6.71
CA ASP A 62 7.99 1.72 7.70
C ASP A 62 6.63 1.34 8.30
N ILE A 63 6.37 1.80 9.53
CA ILE A 63 5.07 1.71 10.21
C ILE A 63 4.76 3.09 10.79
N LYS A 64 3.57 3.61 10.50
CA LYS A 64 3.07 4.87 11.07
C LYS A 64 1.71 4.67 11.72
N PRO A 65 1.41 5.36 12.83
CA PRO A 65 0.07 5.35 13.40
C PRO A 65 -0.92 5.98 12.41
N TRP A 66 -2.08 5.36 12.25
CA TRP A 66 -3.19 5.97 11.53
C TRP A 66 -3.83 7.06 12.38
N ILE A 67 -3.99 8.26 11.82
CA ILE A 67 -4.56 9.42 12.48
C ILE A 67 -5.69 9.95 11.60
N ALA A 68 -6.94 9.79 12.06
CA ALA A 68 -8.14 10.17 11.30
C ALA A 68 -8.09 11.58 10.74
N THR A 69 -7.61 12.56 11.52
CA THR A 69 -7.53 13.96 11.11
C THR A 69 -6.45 14.27 10.07
N ILE A 70 -5.56 13.31 9.77
CA ILE A 70 -4.45 13.45 8.83
C ILE A 70 -4.65 12.54 7.61
N ASP A 71 -5.04 11.29 7.85
CA ASP A 71 -5.06 10.23 6.83
C ASP A 71 -6.43 10.08 6.15
N ALA A 72 -7.50 10.61 6.73
CA ALA A 72 -8.80 10.67 6.09
C ALA A 72 -9.00 12.04 5.42
N PRO A 73 -9.50 12.08 4.17
CA PRO A 73 -9.95 13.34 3.60
C PRO A 73 -11.11 13.89 4.45
N PRO A 74 -11.26 15.23 4.55
CA PRO A 74 -12.37 15.81 5.28
C PRO A 74 -13.70 15.35 4.69
N ASP A 75 -14.68 15.08 5.55
CA ASP A 75 -16.05 14.83 5.12
C ASP A 75 -16.53 16.03 4.29
N THR A 76 -16.96 15.77 3.04
CA THR A 76 -17.58 16.76 2.16
C THR A 76 -18.98 17.10 2.62
#